data_AF-A0A7K6J5B1-F1
#
_entry.id   AF-A0A7K6J5B1-F1
#
_cell.length_a   1.000
_cell.length_b   1.000
_cell.length_c   1.000
_cell.angle_alpha   90.00
_cell.angle_beta   90.00
_cell.angle_gamma   90.00
#
_symmetry.space_group_name_H-M   'P 1'
#
loop_
_entity.id
_entity.type
_entity.pdbx_description
1 polymer ?
#
loop_
_entity_poly.entity_id
_entity_poly.type
_entity_poly.pdbx_seq_one_letter_code
_entity_poly.pdbx_strand_id
1 'polypeptide(L)'
;DLEQFAKQFKQRRIKLGFTQADVGLALGTLYGNVFSQTTICRFEALQLGFKNMCKLKTLLNKKRKKRTSIEVSVKGALESHFLKCPKPSAQEITNLADSLQLEKEVVRVWFCNRRQKEKRMTPPG
;
A
#
# COMPACT_ATOMS: atom_id res chain seq x y z
N ASP A 1 3.72 -0.28 -22.98
CA ASP A 1 4.58 -1.41 -23.40
C ASP A 1 5.26 -2.10 -22.21
N LEU A 2 5.63 -3.38 -22.29
CA LEU A 2 6.37 -4.11 -21.23
C LEU A 2 7.87 -3.77 -21.26
N GLU A 3 8.42 -3.61 -22.46
CA GLU A 3 9.83 -3.28 -22.65
C GLU A 3 10.13 -1.88 -22.10
N GLN A 4 9.29 -0.90 -22.44
CA GLN A 4 9.43 0.47 -21.92
C GLN A 4 9.34 0.49 -20.40
N PHE A 5 8.47 -0.33 -19.80
CA PHE A 5 8.34 -0.41 -18.35
C PHE A 5 9.61 -0.98 -17.71
N ALA A 6 10.17 -2.06 -18.23
CA ALA A 6 11.42 -2.64 -17.72
C ALA A 6 12.59 -1.66 -17.82
N LYS A 7 12.72 -0.95 -18.95
CA LYS A 7 13.73 0.09 -19.16
C LYS A 7 13.58 1.26 -18.17
N GLN A 8 12.37 1.79 -18.01
CA GLN A 8 12.08 2.86 -17.04
C GLN A 8 12.30 2.41 -15.59
N PHE A 9 11.93 1.18 -15.27
CA PHE A 9 12.12 0.60 -13.95
C PHE A 9 13.62 0.53 -13.59
N LYS A 10 14.45 0.00 -14.51
CA LYS A 10 15.91 -0.06 -14.35
C LYS A 10 16.52 1.32 -14.12
N GLN A 11 16.16 2.31 -14.96
CA GLN A 11 16.65 3.68 -14.83
C GLN A 11 16.27 4.30 -13.49
N ARG A 12 15.01 4.13 -13.06
CA ARG A 12 14.53 4.68 -11.79
C ARG A 12 15.19 4.03 -10.58
N ARG A 13 15.40 2.71 -10.63
CA ARG A 13 16.11 1.96 -9.59
C ARG A 13 17.52 2.51 -9.40
N ILE A 14 18.28 2.66 -10.51
CA ILE A 14 19.65 3.20 -10.49
C ILE A 14 19.65 4.65 -10.00
N LYS A 15 18.74 5.50 -10.50
CA LYS A 15 18.63 6.91 -10.10
C LYS A 15 18.36 7.10 -8.60
N LEU A 16 17.64 6.16 -8.00
CA LEU A 16 17.33 6.17 -6.56
C LEU A 16 18.38 5.42 -5.72
N GLY A 17 19.45 4.90 -6.33
CA GLY A 17 20.55 4.22 -5.62
C GLY A 17 20.22 2.82 -5.12
N PHE A 18 19.14 2.19 -5.60
CA PHE A 18 18.76 0.83 -5.16
C PHE A 18 19.48 -0.25 -5.96
N THR A 19 19.98 -1.28 -5.27
CA THR A 19 20.47 -2.49 -5.92
C THR A 19 19.31 -3.40 -6.35
N GLN A 20 19.60 -4.37 -7.21
CA GLN A 20 18.62 -5.40 -7.58
C GLN A 20 18.23 -6.27 -6.38
N ALA A 21 19.15 -6.50 -5.44
CA ALA A 21 18.88 -7.23 -4.20
C ALA A 21 17.93 -6.43 -3.28
N ASP A 22 18.15 -5.12 -3.13
CA ASP A 22 17.29 -4.25 -2.31
C ASP A 22 15.85 -4.26 -2.82
N VAL A 23 15.68 -4.19 -4.15
CA VAL A 23 14.37 -4.31 -4.79
C VAL A 23 13.75 -5.67 -4.51
N GLY A 24 14.51 -6.75 -4.64
CA GLY A 24 14.04 -8.10 -4.37
C GLY A 24 13.55 -8.30 -2.95
N LEU A 25 14.30 -7.77 -1.97
CA LEU A 25 13.95 -7.78 -0.55
C LEU A 25 12.70 -6.95 -0.27
N ALA A 26 12.64 -5.72 -0.78
CA ALA A 26 11.50 -4.82 -0.58
C ALA A 26 10.19 -5.39 -1.16
N LEU A 27 10.26 -6.04 -2.32
CA LEU A 27 9.10 -6.73 -2.90
C LEU A 27 8.71 -7.97 -2.10
N GLY A 28 9.68 -8.68 -1.51
CA GLY A 28 9.45 -9.77 -0.57
C GLY A 28 8.63 -9.35 0.63
N THR A 29 9.01 -8.25 1.28
CA THR A 29 8.26 -7.69 2.42
C THR A 29 6.84 -7.27 2.04
N LEU A 30 6.62 -6.79 0.81
CA LEU A 30 5.32 -6.27 0.37
C LEU A 30 4.36 -7.35 -0.14
N TYR A 31 4.88 -8.45 -0.71
CA TYR A 31 4.09 -9.44 -1.43
C TYR A 31 4.29 -10.89 -0.97
N GLY A 32 5.05 -11.11 0.12
CA GLY A 32 5.22 -12.41 0.76
C GLY A 32 6.08 -13.41 -0.01
N ASN A 33 6.73 -12.98 -1.11
CA ASN A 33 7.65 -13.80 -1.89
C ASN A 33 8.93 -13.00 -2.13
N VAL A 34 10.02 -13.36 -1.45
CA VAL A 34 11.33 -12.74 -1.63
C VAL A 34 11.79 -13.03 -3.05
N PHE A 35 11.98 -11.96 -3.84
CA PHE A 35 12.59 -12.10 -5.16
C PHE A 35 14.10 -12.01 -5.00
N SER A 36 14.84 -12.87 -5.70
CA SER A 36 16.29 -12.79 -5.70
C SER A 36 16.78 -11.67 -6.61
N GLN A 37 18.04 -11.24 -6.43
CA GLN A 37 18.73 -10.35 -7.36
C GLN A 37 18.61 -10.88 -8.80
N THR A 38 18.71 -12.20 -8.99
CA THR A 38 18.61 -12.86 -10.30
C THR A 38 17.22 -12.67 -10.94
N THR A 39 16.14 -12.68 -10.15
CA THR A 39 14.78 -12.44 -10.69
C THR A 39 14.63 -11.00 -11.17
N ILE A 40 15.14 -10.02 -10.42
CA ILE A 40 15.10 -8.62 -10.82
C ILE A 40 15.98 -8.38 -12.06
N CYS A 41 17.15 -9.01 -12.13
CA CYS A 41 18.01 -8.96 -13.30
C CYS A 41 17.33 -9.52 -14.56
N ARG A 42 16.69 -10.70 -14.45
CA ARG A 42 15.95 -11.31 -15.57
C ARG A 42 14.77 -10.45 -16.02
N PHE A 43 14.08 -9.80 -15.08
CA PHE A 43 13.00 -8.85 -15.40
C PHE A 43 13.51 -7.64 -16.19
N GLU A 44 14.63 -7.04 -15.77
CA GLU A 44 15.24 -5.91 -16.47
C GLU A 44 15.76 -6.27 -17.86
N ALA A 45 16.19 -7.52 -18.05
CA ALA A 45 16.64 -8.06 -19.32
C ALA A 45 15.50 -8.63 -20.20
N LEU A 46 14.24 -8.56 -19.74
CA LEU A 46 13.08 -9.20 -20.40
C LEU A 46 13.23 -10.71 -20.60
N GLN A 47 14.07 -11.37 -19.81
CA GLN A 47 14.38 -12.80 -19.86
C GLN A 47 13.43 -13.64 -18.99
N LEU A 48 12.26 -13.11 -18.64
CA LEU A 48 11.21 -13.87 -17.96
C LEU A 48 10.10 -14.20 -18.95
N GLY A 49 9.46 -15.35 -18.76
CA GLY A 49 8.27 -15.71 -19.53
C GLY A 49 7.18 -14.64 -19.40
N PHE A 50 6.39 -14.45 -20.46
CA PHE A 50 5.39 -13.40 -20.57
C PHE A 50 4.44 -13.30 -19.36
N LYS A 51 3.96 -14.45 -18.84
CA LYS A 51 3.12 -14.51 -17.63
C LYS A 51 3.81 -13.91 -16.39
N ASN A 52 5.12 -14.17 -16.23
CA ASN A 52 5.90 -13.65 -15.11
C ASN A 52 6.24 -12.16 -15.29
N MET A 53 6.51 -11.74 -16.52
CA MET A 53 6.70 -10.32 -16.87
C MET A 53 5.45 -9.49 -16.54
N CYS A 54 4.27 -9.95 -16.94
CA CYS A 54 3.01 -9.29 -16.62
C CYS A 54 2.73 -9.26 -15.11
N LYS A 55 3.00 -10.36 -14.41
CA LYS A 55 2.84 -10.43 -12.95
C LYS A 55 3.74 -9.41 -12.24
N LEU A 56 5.03 -9.38 -12.56
CA LEU A 56 5.98 -8.43 -11.97
C LEU A 56 5.65 -6.98 -12.33
N LYS A 57 5.28 -6.68 -13.58
CA LYS A 57 4.86 -5.33 -13.97
C LYS A 57 3.69 -4.84 -13.11
N THR A 58 2.67 -5.67 -12.89
CA THR A 58 1.52 -5.31 -12.03
C THR A 58 1.94 -5.07 -10.58
N LEU A 59 2.85 -5.89 -10.05
CA LEU A 59 3.37 -5.73 -8.67
C LEU A 59 4.23 -4.48 -8.51
N LEU A 60 5.09 -4.19 -9.49
CA LEU A 60 5.99 -3.04 -9.52
C LEU A 60 5.25 -1.73 -9.81
N ASN A 61 4.15 -1.79 -10.58
CA ASN A 61 3.33 -0.63 -10.92
C ASN A 61 2.25 -0.32 -9.87
N LYS A 62 2.12 -1.15 -8.82
CA LYS A 62 1.26 -0.87 -7.67
C LYS A 62 1.84 0.32 -6.89
N LYS A 63 1.58 1.53 -7.36
CA LYS A 63 1.86 2.75 -6.62
C LYS A 63 1.10 2.67 -5.29
N ARG A 64 1.81 2.72 -4.17
CA ARG A 64 1.19 3.09 -2.90
C ARG A 64 0.52 4.45 -3.11
N LYS A 65 -0.80 4.54 -2.88
CA LYS A 65 -1.50 5.83 -2.82
C LYS A 65 -0.70 6.72 -1.86
N LYS A 66 -0.46 7.99 -2.25
CA LYS A 66 0.21 8.94 -1.35
C LYS A 66 -0.52 8.89 0.00
N ARG A 67 0.26 8.79 1.07
CA ARG A 67 -0.31 8.75 2.43
C ARG A 67 -0.93 10.11 2.69
N THR A 68 -2.25 10.18 2.80
CA THR A 68 -2.92 11.37 3.33
C THR A 68 -2.54 11.48 4.81
N SER A 69 -1.84 12.53 5.20
CA SER A 69 -1.55 12.81 6.61
C SER A 69 -2.84 13.32 7.24
N ILE A 70 -3.44 12.53 8.13
CA ILE A 70 -4.61 12.96 8.89
C ILE A 70 -4.08 13.82 10.04
N GLU A 71 -4.49 15.09 10.09
CA GLU A 71 -4.11 15.99 11.17
C GLU A 71 -4.54 15.47 12.54
N VAL A 72 -3.83 15.89 13.60
CA VAL A 72 -4.07 15.43 14.98
C VAL A 72 -5.52 15.71 15.41
N SER A 73 -6.07 16.87 15.06
CA SER A 73 -7.45 17.25 15.34
C SER A 73 -8.47 16.32 14.69
N VAL A 74 -8.24 15.96 13.41
CA VAL A 74 -9.10 15.06 12.65
C VAL A 74 -9.04 13.64 13.21
N LYS A 75 -7.85 13.18 13.63
CA LYS A 75 -7.68 11.90 14.31
C LYS A 75 -8.45 11.85 15.63
N GLY A 76 -8.42 12.91 16.43
CA GLY A 76 -9.19 13.03 17.68
C GLY A 76 -10.70 12.90 17.45
N ALA A 77 -11.22 13.58 16.42
CA ALA A 77 -12.63 13.49 16.04
C ALA A 77 -13.03 12.06 15.61
N LEU A 78 -12.19 11.40 14.80
CA LEU A 78 -12.40 10.00 14.39
C LEU A 78 -12.38 9.04 15.59
N GLU A 79 -11.47 9.23 16.55
CA GLU A 79 -11.41 8.40 17.77
C GLU A 79 -12.62 8.61 18.68
N SER A 80 -13.06 9.85 18.87
CA SER A 80 -14.28 10.15 19.63
C SER A 80 -15.51 9.48 19.00
N HIS A 81 -15.62 9.50 17.67
CA HIS A 81 -16.72 8.85 16.97
C HIS A 81 -16.63 7.32 17.02
N PHE A 82 -15.41 6.76 16.97
CA PHE A 82 -15.16 5.33 17.08
C PHE A 82 -15.62 4.74 18.41
N LEU A 83 -15.40 5.46 19.52
CA LEU A 83 -15.83 5.03 20.85
C LEU A 83 -17.36 4.93 20.97
N LYS A 84 -18.09 5.75 20.22
CA LYS A 84 -19.58 5.72 20.17
C LYS A 84 -20.10 4.67 19.19
N CYS A 85 -19.49 4.59 18.00
CA CYS A 85 -19.91 3.70 16.93
C CYS A 85 -18.68 3.14 16.18
N PRO A 86 -18.18 1.95 16.54
CA PRO A 86 -16.99 1.36 15.92
C PRO A 86 -17.25 0.79 14.51
N LYS A 87 -18.52 0.63 14.13
CA LYS A 87 -18.98 0.16 12.82
C LYS A 87 -19.98 1.17 12.21
N PRO A 88 -19.51 2.37 11.82
CA PRO A 88 -20.39 3.35 11.19
C PRO A 88 -20.93 2.81 9.86
N SER A 89 -22.19 3.12 9.58
CA SER A 89 -22.87 2.85 8.31
C SER A 89 -22.24 3.64 7.16
N ALA A 90 -22.59 3.27 5.91
CA ALA A 90 -22.09 3.99 4.74
C ALA A 90 -22.50 5.49 4.72
N GLN A 91 -23.67 5.81 5.29
CA GLN A 91 -24.16 7.18 5.42
C GLN A 91 -23.33 7.94 6.47
N GLU A 92 -23.10 7.36 7.64
CA GLU A 92 -22.28 7.97 8.70
C GLU A 92 -20.83 8.22 8.23
N ILE A 93 -20.25 7.29 7.47
CA ILE A 93 -18.91 7.48 6.88
C ILE A 93 -18.91 8.67 5.92
N THR A 94 -19.99 8.86 5.16
CA THR A 94 -20.10 9.98 4.21
C THR A 94 -20.22 11.30 4.98
N ASN A 95 -21.15 11.38 5.94
CA ASN A 95 -21.33 12.58 6.77
C ASN A 95 -20.06 12.97 7.53
N LEU A 96 -19.31 11.99 8.03
CA LEU A 96 -18.06 12.22 8.75
C LEU A 96 -16.93 12.65 7.80
N ALA A 97 -16.90 12.11 6.59
CA ALA A 97 -15.96 12.54 5.54
C ALA A 97 -16.21 14.01 5.15
N ASP A 98 -17.47 14.40 4.95
CA ASP A 98 -17.83 15.79 4.64
C ASP A 98 -17.48 16.73 5.79
N SER A 99 -17.81 16.35 7.03
CA SER A 99 -17.55 17.17 8.23
C SER A 99 -16.06 17.35 8.52
N LEU A 100 -15.25 16.33 8.20
CA LEU A 100 -13.79 16.35 8.41
C LEU A 100 -13.02 16.76 7.14
N GLN A 101 -13.72 17.12 6.06
CA GLN A 101 -13.14 17.41 4.74
C GLN A 101 -12.14 16.34 4.27
N LEU A 102 -12.47 15.07 4.51
CA LEU A 102 -11.68 13.92 4.10
C LEU A 102 -12.38 13.18 2.97
N GLU A 103 -11.62 12.43 2.17
CA GLU A 103 -12.23 11.47 1.25
C GLU A 103 -12.92 10.32 2.01
N LYS A 104 -14.09 9.91 1.52
CA LYS A 104 -14.87 8.78 2.07
C LYS A 104 -14.03 7.52 2.29
N GLU A 105 -13.12 7.21 1.35
CA GLU A 105 -12.25 6.04 1.44
C GLU A 105 -11.21 6.16 2.56
N VAL A 106 -10.73 7.38 2.87
CA VAL A 106 -9.81 7.63 3.98
C VAL A 106 -10.49 7.33 5.31
N VAL A 107 -11.71 7.82 5.51
CA VAL A 107 -12.51 7.54 6.72
C VAL A 107 -12.80 6.04 6.84
N ARG A 108 -13.27 5.41 5.76
CA ARG A 108 -13.56 3.96 5.74
C ARG A 108 -12.34 3.11 6.11
N VAL A 109 -11.19 3.39 5.49
CA VAL A 109 -9.93 2.68 5.76
C VAL A 109 -9.45 2.94 7.18
N TRP A 110 -9.60 4.17 7.69
CA TRP A 110 -9.24 4.49 9.06
C TRP A 110 -10.03 3.66 10.08
N PHE A 111 -11.36 3.55 9.93
CA PHE A 111 -12.19 2.71 10.82
C PHE A 111 -11.82 1.23 10.71
N CYS A 112 -11.55 0.72 9.51
CA CYS A 112 -11.07 -0.65 9.31
C CYS A 112 -9.75 -0.91 10.05
N ASN A 113 -8.77 -0.01 9.88
CA ASN A 113 -7.48 -0.12 10.54
C ASN A 113 -7.60 0.03 12.07
N ARG A 114 -8.47 0.92 12.56
CA ARG A 114 -8.70 1.14 13.99
C ARG A 114 -9.31 -0.08 14.67
N ARG A 115 -10.28 -0.75 14.03
CA ARG A 115 -10.83 -2.04 14.51
C ARG A 115 -9.80 -3.15 14.50
N GLN A 116 -8.97 -3.24 13.46
CA GLN A 116 -7.89 -4.23 13.43
C GLN A 116 -6.87 -4.00 14.55
N LYS A 117 -6.56 -2.73 14.86
CA LYS A 117 -5.68 -2.38 15.98
C LYS A 117 -6.25 -2.82 17.33
N GLU A 118 -7.55 -2.62 17.54
CA GLU A 118 -8.23 -3.07 18.76
C GLU A 118 -8.12 -4.59 18.94
N LYS A 119 -8.42 -5.37 17.89
CA LYS A 119 -8.28 -6.83 17.90
C LYS A 119 -6.85 -7.34 18.12
N ARG A 120 -5.83 -6.54 17.78
CA ARG A 120 -4.42 -6.90 18.00
C ARG A 120 -3.92 -6.59 19.41
N MET A 121 -4.65 -5.75 20.14
CA MET A 121 -4.28 -5.33 21.50
C MET A 121 -4.96 -6.18 22.59
N THR A 122 -5.94 -7.01 22.22
CA THR A 122 -6.51 -8.02 23.12
C THR A 122 -5.59 -9.25 23.14
N PRO A 123 -4.96 -9.62 24.26
CA PRO A 123 -4.28 -10.91 24.36
C PRO A 123 -5.30 -12.04 24.16
N PRO A 124 -4.91 -13.17 23.52
CA PRO A 124 -5.74 -14.37 23.56
C PRO A 124 -5.89 -14.78 25.03
N GLY A 125 -7.13 -14.80 25.51
CA GLY A 125 -7.48 -15.50 26.75
C GLY A 125 -7.51 -17.01 26.54
#